data_AF-A0A7S3IHB0-F1
#
_entry.id   AF-A0A7S3IHB0-F1
#
_cell.length_a   1.000
_cell.length_b   1.000
_cell.length_c   1.000
_cell.angle_alpha   90.00
_cell.angle_beta   90.00
_cell.angle_gamma   90.00
#
_symmetry.space_group_name_H-M   'P 1'
#
loop_
_entity.id
_entity.type
_entity.pdbx_description
1 polymer ?
#
loop_
_entity_poly.entity_id
_entity_poly.type
_entity_poly.pdbx_seq_one_letter_code
_entity_poly.pdbx_strand_id
1 'polypeptide(L)'
;MDTKPSSEDILNAILPPREWVEMGKHYIQYVSHQPASRVDVARLREMLDQKLMERQARESGICPVREELFSQCFDEIIRQVTLSEPERGLLLLRVRDEIKMTIAAYQTLYQSSVTFAMRKQ
;
A
#
# COMPACT_ATOMS: atom_id res chain seq x y z
N MET A 1 -18.67 0.63 28.58
CA MET A 1 -18.58 2.01 28.09
C MET A 1 -17.64 1.96 26.90
N ASP A 2 -18.17 1.89 25.69
CA ASP A 2 -17.34 1.81 24.49
C ASP A 2 -16.73 3.18 24.22
N THR A 3 -15.47 3.33 24.60
CA THR A 3 -14.69 4.53 24.30
C THR A 3 -14.51 4.59 22.79
N LYS A 4 -14.82 5.73 22.17
CA LYS A 4 -14.57 5.91 20.73
C LYS A 4 -13.09 5.65 20.45
N PRO A 5 -12.74 4.87 19.41
CA PRO A 5 -11.35 4.61 19.07
C PRO A 5 -10.63 5.93 18.80
N SER A 6 -9.40 6.05 19.28
CA SER A 6 -8.57 7.21 19.02
C SER A 6 -8.10 7.23 17.56
N SER A 7 -7.66 8.39 17.07
CA SER A 7 -7.09 8.49 15.73
C SER A 7 -5.87 7.58 15.54
N GLU A 8 -5.11 7.33 16.61
CA GLU A 8 -3.98 6.39 16.62
C GLU A 8 -4.43 4.93 16.50
N ASP A 9 -5.51 4.54 17.20
CA ASP A 9 -6.08 3.20 17.06
C ASP A 9 -6.55 2.93 15.64
N ILE A 10 -7.23 3.91 15.01
CA ILE A 10 -7.66 3.80 13.62
C ILE A 10 -6.45 3.74 12.69
N LEU A 11 -5.44 4.58 12.89
CA LEU A 11 -4.25 4.59 12.06
C LEU A 11 -3.50 3.26 12.12
N ASN A 12 -3.34 2.68 13.30
CA ASN A 12 -2.71 1.37 13.51
C ASN A 12 -3.57 0.22 12.96
N ALA A 13 -4.91 0.36 12.95
CA ALA A 13 -5.79 -0.62 12.30
C ALA A 13 -5.69 -0.58 10.77
N ILE A 14 -5.53 0.61 10.19
CA ILE A 14 -5.43 0.81 8.73
C ILE A 14 -4.02 0.45 8.22
N LEU A 15 -2.98 0.83 8.96
CA LEU A 15 -1.57 0.59 8.65
C LEU A 15 -0.91 -0.08 9.86
N PRO A 16 -0.97 -1.43 9.94
CA PRO A 16 -0.46 -2.14 11.10
C PRO A 16 1.05 -1.93 11.26
N PRO A 17 1.53 -1.86 12.51
CA PRO A 17 2.95 -1.72 12.79
C PRO A 17 3.73 -2.92 12.23
N ARG A 18 4.98 -2.67 11.84
CA ARG A 18 5.88 -3.72 11.38
C ARG A 18 6.61 -4.31 12.58
N GLU A 19 6.68 -5.62 12.65
CA GLU A 19 7.35 -6.34 13.72
C GLU A 19 8.45 -7.23 13.15
N TRP A 20 9.62 -7.21 13.77
CA TRP A 20 10.74 -8.10 13.40
C TRP A 20 11.63 -8.41 14.59
N VAL A 21 12.38 -9.51 14.49
CA VAL A 21 13.38 -9.91 15.48
C VAL A 21 14.77 -9.74 14.89
N GLU A 22 15.62 -8.98 15.58
CA GLU A 22 17.01 -8.77 15.18
C GLU A 22 17.93 -8.94 16.40
N MET A 23 18.93 -9.81 16.28
CA MET A 23 19.88 -10.12 17.37
C MET A 23 19.20 -10.50 18.70
N GLY A 24 18.09 -11.24 18.64
CA GLY A 24 17.33 -11.67 19.82
C GLY A 24 16.47 -10.58 20.47
N LYS A 25 16.41 -9.37 19.89
CA LYS A 25 15.52 -8.29 20.33
C LYS A 25 14.31 -8.20 19.41
N HIS A 26 13.14 -7.96 20.00
CA HIS A 26 11.90 -7.73 19.27
C HIS A 26 11.72 -6.22 19.02
N TYR A 27 11.50 -5.84 17.76
CA TYR A 27 11.30 -4.47 17.33
C TYR A 27 9.90 -4.30 16.77
N ILE A 28 9.28 -3.17 17.11
CA ILE A 28 7.96 -2.75 16.60
C ILE A 28 8.13 -1.35 16.02
N GLN A 29 7.75 -1.17 14.76
CA GLN A 29 7.77 0.12 14.07
C GLN A 29 6.34 0.55 13.76
N TYR A 30 5.93 1.63 14.42
CA TYR A 30 4.66 2.32 14.15
C TYR A 30 4.79 3.29 12.98
N VAL A 31 3.67 3.58 12.35
CA VAL A 31 3.58 4.62 11.32
C VAL A 31 3.70 6.02 11.92
N SER A 32 4.23 6.96 11.14
CA SER A 32 4.37 8.34 11.57
C SER A 32 3.00 9.00 11.76
N HIS A 33 2.83 9.67 12.90
CA HIS A 33 1.65 10.48 13.23
C HIS A 33 1.73 11.92 12.71
N GLN A 34 2.83 12.28 12.03
CA GLN A 34 3.04 13.64 11.54
C GLN A 34 2.07 13.95 10.38
N PRO A 35 1.23 15.00 10.49
CA PRO A 35 0.39 15.47 9.39
C PRO A 35 1.24 15.93 8.20
N ALA A 36 0.74 15.77 6.98
CA ALA A 36 1.43 16.21 5.77
C ALA A 36 1.04 17.63 5.36
N SER A 37 2.03 18.41 4.92
CA SER A 37 1.83 19.69 4.25
C SER A 37 1.76 19.50 2.72
N ARG A 38 1.37 20.56 2.00
CA ARG A 38 1.42 20.55 0.51
C ARG A 38 2.83 20.31 -0.04
N VAL A 39 3.86 20.73 0.69
CA VAL A 39 5.26 20.52 0.32
C VAL A 39 5.65 19.05 0.48
N ASP A 40 5.17 18.39 1.53
CA ASP A 40 5.43 16.96 1.74
C ASP A 40 4.78 16.10 0.65
N VAL A 41 3.57 16.47 0.20
CA VAL A 41 2.90 15.80 -0.92
C VAL A 41 3.68 15.98 -2.24
N ALA A 42 4.20 17.19 -2.51
CA ALA A 42 5.04 17.44 -3.67
C ALA A 42 6.32 16.59 -3.63
N ARG A 43 6.97 16.53 -2.47
CA ARG A 43 8.15 15.70 -2.26
C ARG A 43 7.86 14.21 -2.44
N LEU A 44 6.71 13.72 -1.95
CA LEU A 44 6.29 12.33 -2.13
C LEU A 44 6.22 11.96 -3.61
N ARG A 45 5.65 12.84 -4.44
CA ARG A 45 5.62 12.66 -5.90
C ARG A 45 7.03 12.61 -6.48
N GLU A 46 7.88 13.58 -6.16
CA GLU A 46 9.26 13.62 -6.66
C GLU A 46 10.04 12.36 -6.28
N MET A 47 9.87 11.87 -5.05
CA MET A 47 10.47 10.63 -4.58
C MET A 47 9.96 9.41 -5.34
N LEU A 48 8.66 9.35 -5.67
CA LEU A 48 8.09 8.27 -6.47
C LEU A 48 8.69 8.28 -7.88
N ASP A 49 8.70 9.44 -8.54
CA ASP A 49 9.23 9.64 -9.89
C ASP A 49 10.72 9.23 -9.95
N GLN A 50 11.51 9.67 -8.97
CA GLN A 50 12.92 9.31 -8.83
C GLN A 50 13.10 7.79 -8.66
N LYS A 51 12.35 7.14 -7.77
CA LYS A 51 12.45 5.69 -7.55
C LYS A 51 12.02 4.87 -8.77
N LEU A 52 11.01 5.34 -9.52
CA LEU A 52 10.58 4.70 -10.76
C LEU A 52 11.70 4.73 -11.80
N MET A 53 12.40 5.86 -11.92
CA MET A 53 13.54 6.02 -12.81
C MET A 53 14.74 5.16 -12.37
N GLU A 54 15.12 5.22 -11.09
CA GLU A 54 16.26 4.48 -10.52
C GLU A 54 16.08 2.96 -10.66
N ARG A 55 14.86 2.46 -10.44
CA ARG A 55 14.55 1.04 -10.57
C ARG A 55 14.12 0.63 -11.99
N GLN A 56 14.25 1.54 -12.97
CA GLN A 56 13.95 1.31 -14.39
C GLN A 56 12.56 0.70 -14.60
N ALA A 57 11.55 1.23 -13.91
CA ALA A 57 10.19 0.76 -14.02
C ALA A 57 9.65 0.98 -15.45
N ARG A 58 8.94 0.00 -16.00
CA ARG A 58 8.35 0.12 -17.35
C ARG A 58 7.18 1.11 -17.33
N GLU A 59 7.14 1.97 -18.34
CA GLU A 59 6.04 2.93 -18.54
C GLU A 59 4.74 2.27 -19.03
N SER A 60 4.84 1.10 -19.68
CA SER A 60 3.68 0.38 -20.23
C SER A 60 3.73 -1.11 -19.94
N GLY A 61 2.55 -1.74 -19.94
CA GLY A 61 2.37 -3.15 -19.58
C GLY A 61 2.53 -3.44 -18.09
N ILE A 62 2.55 -4.73 -17.75
CA ILE A 62 2.71 -5.20 -16.37
C ILE A 62 4.17 -5.00 -15.93
N CYS A 63 4.36 -4.33 -14.79
CA CYS A 63 5.66 -4.04 -14.22
C CYS A 63 5.62 -4.19 -12.68
N PRO A 64 6.24 -5.23 -12.11
CA PRO A 64 6.22 -5.47 -10.67
C PRO A 64 6.85 -4.34 -9.85
N VAL A 65 7.93 -3.73 -10.35
CA VAL A 65 8.59 -2.58 -9.71
C VAL A 65 7.64 -1.40 -9.61
N ARG A 66 6.90 -1.11 -10.69
CA ARG A 66 5.92 -0.03 -10.70
C ARG A 66 4.78 -0.34 -9.73
N GLU A 67 4.22 -1.54 -9.80
CA GLU A 67 3.16 -1.98 -8.87
C GLU A 67 3.58 -1.83 -7.41
N GLU A 68 4.79 -2.27 -7.06
CA GLU A 68 5.35 -2.15 -5.70
C GLU A 68 5.47 -0.68 -5.25
N LEU A 69 6.07 0.18 -6.09
CA LEU A 69 6.28 1.59 -5.76
C LEU A 69 4.96 2.37 -5.65
N PHE A 70 4.00 2.10 -6.53
CA PHE A 70 2.66 2.70 -6.45
C PHE A 70 1.88 2.18 -5.25
N SER A 71 2.01 0.90 -4.87
CA SER A 71 1.41 0.39 -3.63
C SER A 71 1.97 1.11 -2.40
N GLN A 72 3.29 1.29 -2.31
CA GLN A 72 3.91 2.03 -1.21
C GLN A 72 3.46 3.49 -1.16
N CYS A 73 3.39 4.17 -2.31
CA CYS A 73 2.90 5.53 -2.41
C CYS A 73 1.43 5.63 -1.96
N PHE A 74 0.60 4.66 -2.36
CA PHE A 74 -0.80 4.67 -1.99
C PHE A 74 -1.02 4.42 -0.49
N ASP A 75 -0.21 3.56 0.13
CA ASP A 75 -0.23 3.38 1.59
C ASP A 75 0.17 4.67 2.33
N GLU A 76 1.13 5.45 1.80
CA GLU A 76 1.48 6.76 2.35
C GLU A 76 0.36 7.79 2.16
N ILE A 77 -0.34 7.79 1.03
CA ILE A 77 -1.54 8.63 0.83
C ILE A 77 -2.63 8.25 1.84
N ILE A 78 -2.87 6.96 2.06
CA ILE A 78 -3.81 6.47 3.07
C ILE A 78 -3.40 7.00 4.46
N ARG A 79 -2.12 6.93 4.84
CA ARG A 79 -1.62 7.49 6.10
C ARG A 79 -1.95 8.98 6.24
N GLN A 80 -1.62 9.78 5.23
CA GLN A 80 -1.83 11.23 5.22
C GLN A 80 -3.31 11.61 5.29
N VAL A 81 -4.16 10.88 4.56
CA VAL A 81 -5.61 11.09 4.56
C VAL A 81 -6.20 10.66 5.89
N THR A 82 -5.80 9.53 6.47
CA THR A 82 -6.27 9.08 7.79
C THR A 82 -5.95 10.10 8.88
N LEU A 83 -4.74 10.68 8.86
CA LEU A 83 -4.35 11.72 9.83
C LEU A 83 -5.15 13.02 9.67
N SER A 84 -5.65 13.30 8.46
CA SER A 84 -6.49 14.47 8.20
C SER A 84 -7.96 14.19 8.55
N GLU A 85 -8.47 13.06 8.10
CA GLU A 85 -9.85 12.61 8.27
C GLU A 85 -9.91 11.06 8.24
N PRO A 86 -10.00 10.40 9.41
CA PRO A 86 -9.90 8.95 9.55
C PRO A 86 -10.89 8.15 8.69
N GLU A 87 -12.13 8.64 8.57
CA GLU A 87 -13.20 7.99 7.79
C GLU A 87 -12.84 7.85 6.31
N ARG A 88 -12.18 8.87 5.74
CA ARG A 88 -11.71 8.83 4.35
C ARG A 88 -10.54 7.88 4.17
N GLY A 89 -9.65 7.83 5.16
CA GLY A 89 -8.56 6.86 5.18
C GLY A 89 -9.10 5.43 5.15
N LEU A 90 -10.13 5.15 5.95
CA LEU A 90 -10.80 3.85 5.98
C LEU A 90 -11.50 3.52 4.65
N LEU A 91 -12.10 4.51 3.99
CA LEU A 91 -12.68 4.31 2.66
C LEU A 91 -11.60 3.95 1.64
N LEU A 92 -10.48 4.67 1.61
CA LEU A 92 -9.36 4.39 0.70
C LEU A 92 -8.74 3.00 0.95
N LEU A 93 -8.66 2.58 2.21
CA LEU A 93 -8.23 1.23 2.58
C LEU A 93 -9.11 0.16 1.90
N ARG A 94 -10.43 0.30 2.01
CA ARG A 94 -11.38 -0.66 1.40
C ARG A 94 -11.24 -0.71 -0.11
N VAL A 95 -11.13 0.45 -0.76
CA VAL A 95 -10.92 0.54 -2.22
C VAL A 95 -9.60 -0.14 -2.62
N ARG A 96 -8.52 0.08 -1.87
CA ARG A 96 -7.23 -0.59 -2.10
C ARG A 96 -7.38 -2.11 -2.05
N ASP A 97 -8.02 -2.62 -1.00
CA ASP A 97 -8.13 -4.05 -0.76
C ASP A 97 -9.05 -4.72 -1.80
N GLU A 98 -10.13 -4.05 -2.21
CA GLU A 98 -11.00 -4.50 -3.32
C GLU A 98 -10.24 -4.59 -4.65
N ILE A 99 -9.43 -3.58 -4.99
CA ILE A 99 -8.61 -3.59 -6.21
C ILE A 99 -7.57 -4.72 -6.15
N LYS A 100 -6.90 -4.92 -5.00
CA LYS A 100 -5.95 -6.02 -4.80
C LYS A 100 -6.61 -7.38 -4.98
N MET A 101 -7.80 -7.58 -4.41
CA MET A 101 -8.58 -8.81 -4.58
C MET A 101 -8.95 -9.04 -6.06
N THR A 102 -9.36 -7.98 -6.76
CA THR A 102 -9.73 -8.03 -8.18
C THR A 102 -8.54 -8.42 -9.04
N ILE A 103 -7.36 -7.83 -8.81
CA ILE A 103 -6.12 -8.16 -9.51
C ILE A 103 -5.73 -9.62 -9.26
N ALA A 104 -5.80 -10.09 -8.02
CA ALA A 104 -5.48 -11.48 -7.67
C ALA A 104 -6.42 -12.49 -8.36
N ALA A 105 -7.71 -12.15 -8.47
CA ALA A 105 -8.68 -12.95 -9.22
C ALA A 105 -8.31 -13.04 -10.71
N TYR A 106 -7.96 -11.90 -11.33
CA TYR A 106 -7.52 -11.90 -12.74
C TYR A 106 -6.21 -12.67 -12.95
N GLN A 107 -5.24 -12.56 -12.05
CA GLN A 107 -4.00 -13.35 -12.10
C GLN A 107 -4.29 -14.86 -12.04
N THR A 108 -5.20 -15.27 -11.15
CA THR A 108 -5.62 -16.67 -11.00
C THR A 108 -6.32 -17.20 -12.26
N LEU A 109 -7.23 -16.40 -12.84
CA LEU A 109 -7.92 -16.75 -14.09
C LEU A 109 -6.92 -16.90 -15.23
N TYR A 110 -5.99 -15.95 -15.38
CA TYR A 110 -4.95 -15.98 -16.40
C TYR A 110 -4.08 -17.23 -16.28
N GLN A 111 -3.59 -17.55 -15.08
CA GLN A 111 -2.79 -18.74 -14.82
C GLN A 111 -3.56 -20.03 -15.13
N SER A 112 -4.85 -20.07 -14.79
CA SER A 112 -5.73 -21.20 -15.09
C SER A 112 -5.92 -21.38 -16.60
N SER A 113 -6.13 -20.29 -17.34
CA SER A 113 -6.27 -20.31 -18.80
C SER A 113 -4.99 -20.80 -19.49
N VAL A 114 -3.82 -20.33 -19.05
CA VAL A 114 -2.52 -20.79 -19.57
C VAL A 114 -2.31 -22.28 -19.28
N THR A 115 -2.62 -22.73 -18.06
CA THR A 115 -2.50 -24.14 -17.67
C THR A 115 -3.42 -25.04 -18.50
N PHE A 116 -4.66 -24.61 -18.74
CA PHE A 116 -5.60 -25.34 -19.60
C PHE A 116 -5.10 -25.44 -21.04
N ALA A 117 -4.59 -24.34 -21.60
CA ALA A 117 -4.05 -24.33 -22.96
C ALA A 117 -2.87 -25.31 -23.12
N MET A 118 -1.95 -25.34 -22.16
CA MET A 118 -0.82 -26.27 -22.16
C MET A 118 -1.24 -27.75 -22.10
N ARG A 119 -2.35 -28.08 -21.43
CA ARG A 119 -2.85 -29.47 -21.32
C ARG A 119 -3.57 -29.96 -22.57
N LYS A 120 -4.03 -29.05 -23.44
CA LYS A 120 -4.79 -29.37 -24.65
C LYS A 120 -3.87 -29.59 -25.87
N GLN A 121 -2.59 -29.27 -25.73
CA GLN A 121 -1.55 -29.44 -26.75
C GLN A 121 -0.97 -30.86 -26.66
#